data_AF-A0A351VC49-F1
#
_entry.id   AF-A0A351VC49-F1
#
_cell.length_a   1.000
_cell.length_b   1.000
_cell.length_c   1.000
_cell.angle_alpha   90.00
_cell.angle_beta   90.00
_cell.angle_gamma   90.00
#
_symmetry.space_group_name_H-M   'P 1'
#
loop_
_entity.id
_entity.type
_entity.pdbx_description
1 polymer ?
#
loop_
_entity_poly.entity_id
_entity_poly.type
_entity_poly.pdbx_seq_one_letter_code
_entity_poly.pdbx_strand_id
1 'polypeptide(L)'
;THFPVSDEDNYGKGRLESECARLGKILEGLGDTDILLMDESFSSTSMMEAGYIAAEVLCSIGVIGCGGIFVTHIHDLTQKLEEYNNYPGNRGKIDNLVAQMENKEDGIRSYKIERTTPDGLSYAKDIAARYGLLCRLPVHEDSGTMEEKEEGL
;
A
#
# COMPACT_ATOMS: atom_id res chain seq x y z
N THR A 1 9.58 -8.70 -7.49
CA THR A 1 8.72 -8.47 -6.31
C THR A 1 7.28 -8.28 -6.77
N HIS A 2 7.01 -7.43 -7.76
CA HIS A 2 5.66 -7.30 -8.34
C HIS A 2 5.28 -8.42 -9.34
N PHE A 3 6.17 -8.78 -10.27
CA PHE A 3 5.85 -9.80 -11.28
C PHE A 3 6.02 -11.22 -10.72
N PRO A 4 4.98 -12.09 -10.84
CA PRO A 4 5.13 -13.49 -10.51
C PRO A 4 6.15 -14.13 -11.44
N VAL A 5 7.09 -14.89 -10.88
CA VAL A 5 8.00 -15.73 -11.64
C VAL A 5 7.22 -17.00 -12.04
N SER A 6 7.48 -17.53 -13.23
CA SER A 6 6.87 -18.76 -13.72
C SER A 6 6.92 -19.88 -12.68
N ASP A 7 5.81 -20.61 -12.53
CA ASP A 7 5.54 -21.58 -11.45
C ASP A 7 6.51 -22.78 -11.39
N GLU A 8 7.45 -22.92 -12.33
CA GLU A 8 8.37 -24.06 -12.41
C GLU A 8 9.30 -24.19 -11.20
N ASP A 9 9.65 -23.09 -10.52
CA ASP A 9 10.49 -23.09 -9.30
C ASP A 9 9.68 -23.09 -7.98
N ASN A 10 8.35 -23.05 -8.05
CA ASN A 10 7.47 -22.78 -6.89
C ASN A 10 6.64 -23.99 -6.43
N TYR A 11 6.99 -25.22 -6.86
CA TYR A 11 6.22 -26.42 -6.52
C TYR A 11 6.09 -26.61 -5.00
N GLY A 12 4.94 -26.25 -4.44
CA GLY A 12 4.59 -26.39 -3.02
C GLY A 12 4.86 -25.19 -2.10
N LYS A 13 5.34 -24.04 -2.61
CA LYS A 13 5.58 -22.84 -1.77
C LYS A 13 4.55 -21.73 -1.98
N GLY A 14 4.12 -21.11 -0.88
CA GLY A 14 3.24 -19.94 -0.93
C GLY A 14 3.94 -18.72 -1.54
N ARG A 15 3.18 -17.82 -2.18
CA ARG A 15 3.73 -16.61 -2.83
C ARG A 15 4.55 -15.74 -1.86
N LEU A 16 4.04 -15.53 -0.65
CA LEU A 16 4.75 -14.80 0.40
C LEU A 16 6.06 -15.49 0.81
N GLU A 17 6.04 -16.80 0.99
CA GLU A 17 7.23 -17.58 1.36
C GLU A 17 8.33 -17.48 0.30
N SER A 18 7.95 -17.61 -0.98
CA SER A 18 8.86 -17.47 -2.11
C SER A 18 9.47 -16.05 -2.17
N GLU A 19 8.67 -15.02 -1.89
CA GLU A 19 9.15 -13.64 -1.81
C GLU A 19 10.11 -13.42 -0.64
N CYS A 20 9.79 -13.88 0.56
CA CYS A 20 10.65 -13.78 1.73
C CYS A 20 11.98 -14.52 1.51
N ALA A 21 11.96 -15.73 0.94
CA ALA A 21 13.17 -16.49 0.66
C ALA A 21 14.10 -15.77 -0.32
N ARG A 22 13.55 -15.13 -1.36
CA ARG A 22 14.33 -14.34 -2.31
C ARG A 22 14.90 -13.08 -1.67
N LEU A 23 14.09 -12.35 -0.90
CA LEU A 23 14.53 -11.12 -0.25
C LEU A 23 15.62 -11.43 0.80
N GLY A 24 15.50 -12.53 1.55
CA GLY A 24 16.53 -12.99 2.47
C GLY A 24 17.89 -13.16 1.78
N LYS A 25 17.93 -13.85 0.64
CA LYS A 25 19.16 -13.99 -0.17
C LYS A 25 19.72 -12.67 -0.69
N ILE A 26 18.85 -11.71 -1.03
CA ILE A 26 19.28 -10.38 -1.46
C ILE A 26 19.93 -9.64 -0.28
N LEU A 27 19.31 -9.68 0.90
CA LEU A 27 19.82 -9.03 2.11
C LEU A 27 21.16 -9.63 2.56
N GLU A 28 21.39 -10.94 2.39
CA GLU A 28 22.67 -11.60 2.69
C GLU A 28 23.85 -11.04 1.86
N GLY A 29 23.58 -10.56 0.65
CA GLY A 29 24.60 -10.01 -0.25
C GLY A 29 24.68 -8.49 -0.29
N LEU A 30 23.82 -7.80 0.47
CA LEU A 30 23.66 -6.35 0.38
C LEU A 30 24.71 -5.62 1.21
N GLY A 31 25.39 -4.65 0.60
CA GLY A 31 26.33 -3.72 1.23
C GLY A 31 25.80 -2.29 1.32
N ASP A 32 26.60 -1.42 1.95
CA ASP A 32 26.28 0.01 2.14
C ASP A 32 26.47 0.87 0.88
N THR A 33 27.05 0.31 -0.18
CA THR A 33 27.21 0.97 -1.49
C THR A 33 26.20 0.49 -2.53
N ASP A 34 25.37 -0.50 -2.18
CA ASP A 34 24.36 -1.04 -3.07
C ASP A 34 23.08 -0.20 -3.06
N ILE A 35 22.25 -0.42 -4.08
CA ILE A 35 20.90 0.16 -4.19
C ILE A 35 19.87 -0.97 -4.26
N LEU A 36 18.94 -0.98 -3.31
CA LEU A 36 17.82 -1.91 -3.30
C LEU A 36 16.54 -1.24 -3.83
N LEU A 37 15.94 -1.85 -4.85
CA LEU A 37 14.65 -1.44 -5.40
C LEU A 37 13.59 -2.48 -5.07
N MET A 38 12.59 -2.07 -4.30
CA MET A 38 11.45 -2.90 -3.93
C MET A 38 10.19 -2.29 -4.53
N ASP A 39 9.57 -3.04 -5.43
CA ASP A 39 8.32 -2.64 -6.08
C ASP A 39 7.18 -3.51 -5.57
N GLU A 40 6.32 -2.91 -4.74
CA GLU A 40 5.09 -3.49 -4.16
C GLU A 40 5.28 -4.88 -3.52
N SER A 41 6.44 -5.10 -2.89
CA SER A 41 6.73 -6.31 -2.11
C SER A 41 5.69 -6.53 -1.00
N PHE A 42 5.36 -7.79 -0.72
CA PHE A 42 4.40 -8.24 0.30
C PHE A 42 2.92 -7.91 0.01
N SER A 43 2.60 -7.49 -1.22
CA SER A 43 1.23 -7.19 -1.65
C SER A 43 0.28 -8.41 -1.70
N SER A 44 0.80 -9.63 -1.60
CA SER A 44 -0.01 -10.86 -1.68
C SER A 44 -0.51 -11.40 -0.34
N THR A 45 -0.26 -10.71 0.77
CA THR A 45 -0.70 -11.12 2.12
C THR A 45 -1.53 -10.03 2.80
N SER A 46 -2.04 -10.29 4.00
CA SER A 46 -2.81 -9.28 4.74
C SER A 46 -1.96 -8.04 5.05
N MET A 47 -2.57 -6.84 5.04
CA MET A 47 -1.83 -5.58 5.35
C MET A 47 -1.11 -5.64 6.70
N MET A 48 -1.68 -6.33 7.68
CA MET A 48 -1.08 -6.48 9.02
C MET A 48 0.21 -7.30 8.96
N GLU A 49 0.17 -8.49 8.34
CA GLU A 49 1.36 -9.33 8.19
C GLU A 49 2.40 -8.69 7.27
N ALA A 50 1.95 -8.08 6.17
CA ALA A 50 2.81 -7.37 5.25
C ALA A 50 3.55 -6.21 5.94
N GLY A 51 2.84 -5.44 6.77
CA GLY A 51 3.41 -4.34 7.54
C GLY A 51 4.43 -4.81 8.58
N TYR A 52 4.15 -5.92 9.27
CA TYR A 52 5.11 -6.52 10.20
C TYR A 52 6.41 -6.93 9.49
N ILE A 53 6.30 -7.71 8.40
CA ILE A 53 7.48 -8.21 7.68
C ILE A 53 8.27 -7.03 7.04
N ALA A 54 7.56 -6.07 6.45
CA ALA A 54 8.18 -4.92 5.83
C ALA A 54 8.93 -4.03 6.84
N ALA A 55 8.44 -3.90 8.08
CA ALA A 55 9.13 -3.17 9.13
C ALA A 55 10.49 -3.81 9.48
N GLU A 56 10.53 -5.14 9.62
CA GLU A 56 11.77 -5.89 9.88
C GLU A 56 12.80 -5.71 8.75
N VAL A 57 12.32 -5.72 7.50
CA VAL A 57 13.16 -5.49 6.31
C VAL A 57 13.73 -4.06 6.32
N LEU A 58 12.90 -3.05 6.60
CA LEU A 58 13.33 -1.65 6.67
C LEU A 58 14.39 -1.43 7.75
N CYS A 59 14.21 -2.00 8.95
CA CYS A 59 15.21 -1.98 10.02
C CYS A 59 16.52 -2.64 9.56
N SER A 60 16.44 -3.80 8.89
CA SER A 60 17.62 -4.52 8.38
C SER A 60 18.40 -3.68 7.36
N ILE A 61 17.71 -3.06 6.40
CA ILE A 61 18.32 -2.15 5.40
C ILE A 61 18.99 -0.96 6.10
N GLY A 62 18.34 -0.39 7.11
CA GLY A 62 18.91 0.69 7.93
C GLY A 62 20.21 0.27 8.61
N VAL A 63 20.24 -0.91 9.25
CA VAL A 63 21.44 -1.45 9.90
C VAL A 63 22.56 -1.75 8.90
N ILE A 64 22.23 -2.26 7.71
CA ILE A 64 23.21 -2.45 6.63
C ILE A 64 23.77 -1.09 6.18
N GLY A 65 22.92 -0.07 6.11
CA GLY A 65 23.24 1.26 5.57
C GLY A 65 23.08 1.34 4.06
N CYS A 66 22.32 0.43 3.45
CA CYS A 66 22.06 0.41 2.02
C CYS A 66 21.05 1.49 1.61
N GLY A 67 21.27 2.11 0.44
CA GLY A 67 20.31 3.04 -0.16
C GLY A 67 19.22 2.30 -0.94
N GLY A 68 18.05 2.91 -1.13
CA GLY A 68 17.00 2.25 -1.90
C GLY A 68 15.69 3.02 -2.03
N ILE A 69 14.78 2.43 -2.79
CA ILE A 69 13.40 2.89 -2.95
C ILE A 69 12.48 1.70 -2.70
N PHE A 70 11.51 1.87 -1.81
CA PHE A 70 10.44 0.92 -1.57
C PHE A 70 9.09 1.54 -1.92
N VAL A 71 8.51 1.10 -3.03
CA VAL A 71 7.15 1.45 -3.45
C VAL A 71 6.18 0.55 -2.70
N THR A 72 5.25 1.14 -1.95
CA THR A 72 4.30 0.38 -1.11
C THR A 72 2.95 1.09 -0.96
N HIS A 73 1.91 0.29 -0.73
CA HIS A 73 0.57 0.74 -0.32
C HIS A 73 0.30 0.53 1.18
N ILE A 74 1.30 0.08 1.94
CA ILE A 74 1.17 -0.18 3.37
C ILE A 74 1.33 1.15 4.13
N HIS A 75 0.20 1.82 4.40
CA HIS A 75 0.17 3.13 5.04
C HIS A 75 0.82 3.13 6.44
N ASP A 76 0.66 2.07 7.21
CA ASP A 76 1.18 1.97 8.58
C ASP A 76 2.71 2.11 8.67
N LEU A 77 3.45 1.67 7.65
CA LEU A 77 4.91 1.82 7.60
C LEU A 77 5.30 3.30 7.60
N THR A 78 4.57 4.10 6.83
CA THR A 78 4.87 5.52 6.61
C THR A 78 4.68 6.37 7.86
N GLN A 79 4.02 5.84 8.90
CA GLN A 79 3.78 6.53 10.16
C GLN A 79 4.81 6.20 11.24
N LYS A 80 5.72 5.25 10.99
CA LYS A 80 6.65 4.69 12.00
C LYS A 80 8.12 4.96 11.69
N LEU A 81 8.42 5.97 10.88
CA LEU A 81 9.80 6.31 10.48
C LEU A 81 10.73 6.54 11.66
N GLU A 82 10.24 7.17 12.73
CA GLU A 82 11.04 7.39 13.93
C GLU A 82 11.49 6.09 14.59
N GLU A 83 10.59 5.10 14.66
CA GLU A 83 10.90 3.76 15.19
C GLU A 83 12.03 3.11 14.40
N TYR A 84 11.93 3.11 13.07
CA TYR A 84 12.95 2.51 12.19
C TYR A 84 14.27 3.29 12.26
N ASN A 85 14.19 4.63 12.26
CA ASN A 85 15.36 5.51 12.29
C ASN A 85 16.11 5.47 13.63
N ASN A 86 15.47 5.03 14.71
CA ASN A 86 16.04 4.87 16.05
C ASN A 86 16.45 3.42 16.37
N TYR A 87 16.30 2.49 15.43
CA TYR A 87 16.70 1.10 15.63
C TYR A 87 18.20 1.02 15.98
N PRO A 88 18.61 0.20 16.99
CA PRO A 88 20.00 0.08 17.39
C PRO A 88 20.93 -0.34 16.23
N GLY A 89 22.04 0.39 16.06
CA GLY A 89 22.98 0.10 14.98
C GLY A 89 22.53 0.56 13.60
N ASN A 90 21.45 1.33 13.50
CA ASN A 90 21.01 1.91 12.24
C ASN A 90 22.07 2.90 11.68
N ARG A 91 22.50 2.64 10.44
CA ARG A 91 23.51 3.40 9.69
C ARG A 91 22.89 4.27 8.59
N GLY A 92 21.63 4.02 8.22
CA GLY A 92 20.87 4.75 7.21
C GLY A 92 19.66 5.51 7.78
N LYS A 93 19.11 6.45 7.00
CA LYS A 93 17.84 7.12 7.37
C LYS A 93 16.79 6.85 6.32
N ILE A 94 15.60 6.49 6.81
CA ILE A 94 14.41 6.24 6.01
C ILE A 94 13.55 7.49 6.05
N ASP A 95 13.01 7.86 4.90
CA ASP A 95 12.12 9.01 4.72
C ASP A 95 10.98 8.65 3.78
N ASN A 96 9.86 9.37 3.89
CA ASN A 96 8.69 9.16 3.05
C ASN A 96 8.81 9.99 1.77
N LEU A 97 8.44 9.39 0.63
CA LEU A 97 8.36 10.05 -0.66
C LEU A 97 6.96 9.86 -1.23
N VAL A 98 6.29 10.97 -1.55
CA VAL A 98 4.92 10.97 -2.08
C VAL A 98 4.88 11.62 -3.45
N ALA A 99 4.23 10.93 -4.40
CA ALA A 99 3.93 11.48 -5.72
C ALA A 99 2.70 12.41 -5.63
N GLN A 100 2.91 13.68 -5.94
CA GLN A 100 1.87 14.71 -5.87
C GLN A 100 0.84 14.57 -7.01
N MET A 101 -0.35 15.11 -6.76
CA MET A 101 -1.41 15.26 -7.77
C MET A 101 -1.58 16.74 -8.10
N GLU A 102 -1.65 17.07 -9.39
CA GLU A 102 -1.94 18.43 -9.85
C GLU A 102 -3.39 18.80 -9.57
N ASN A 103 -4.30 17.88 -9.87
CA ASN A 103 -5.71 18.00 -9.55
C ASN A 103 -6.23 16.65 -9.03
N LYS A 104 -6.75 16.63 -7.79
CA LYS A 104 -7.35 15.44 -7.18
C LYS A 104 -8.62 14.98 -7.89
N GLU A 105 -9.41 15.91 -8.42
CA GLU A 105 -10.71 15.63 -9.06
C GLU A 105 -10.54 15.04 -10.47
N ASP A 106 -9.65 15.62 -11.28
CA ASP A 106 -9.36 15.14 -12.63
C ASP A 106 -8.43 13.92 -12.65
N GLY A 107 -7.78 13.64 -11.51
CA GLY A 107 -6.83 12.54 -11.37
C GLY A 107 -5.50 12.75 -12.12
N ILE A 108 -5.18 14.00 -12.47
CA ILE A 108 -3.95 14.35 -13.18
C ILE A 108 -2.76 14.26 -12.22
N ARG A 109 -1.80 13.41 -12.58
CA ARG A 109 -0.55 13.21 -11.81
C ARG A 109 0.45 14.29 -12.20
N SER A 110 1.05 14.93 -11.20
CA SER A 110 2.08 15.95 -11.44
C SER A 110 3.46 15.34 -11.74
N TYR A 111 3.63 14.04 -11.48
CA TYR A 111 4.91 13.32 -11.48
C TYR A 111 5.98 13.92 -10.57
N LYS A 112 5.62 14.87 -9.71
CA LYS A 112 6.51 15.50 -8.74
C LYS A 112 6.55 14.65 -7.48
N ILE A 113 7.75 14.25 -7.07
CA ILE A 113 7.98 13.54 -5.81
C ILE A 113 8.40 14.53 -4.73
N GLU A 114 7.74 14.49 -3.57
CA GLU A 114 8.08 15.32 -2.42
C GLU A 114 8.30 14.48 -1.17
N ARG A 115 9.22 14.94 -0.32
CA ARG A 115 9.44 14.38 1.01
C ARG A 115 8.33 14.86 1.94
N THR A 116 7.41 13.98 2.27
CA THR A 116 6.29 14.28 3.18
C THR A 116 5.67 13.00 3.69
N THR A 117 5.04 13.05 4.86
CA THR A 117 4.24 11.94 5.36
C THR A 117 2.94 11.86 4.56
N PRO A 118 2.58 10.67 4.03
CA PRO A 118 1.31 10.49 3.33
C PRO A 118 0.13 10.73 4.28
N ASP A 119 -0.99 11.21 3.74
CA ASP A 119 -2.24 11.46 4.48
C ASP A 119 -2.98 10.19 4.91
N GLY A 120 -2.46 9.01 4.58
CA GLY A 120 -3.04 7.71 4.91
C GLY A 120 -4.31 7.39 4.13
N LEU A 121 -4.71 8.25 3.19
CA LEU A 121 -5.91 8.07 2.39
C LEU A 121 -5.53 7.44 1.04
N SER A 122 -6.09 6.27 0.77
CA SER A 122 -6.07 5.74 -0.60
C SER A 122 -7.17 6.44 -1.41
N TYR A 123 -6.83 6.91 -2.61
CA TYR A 123 -7.79 7.46 -3.58
C TYR A 123 -8.74 6.38 -4.17
N ALA A 124 -8.82 5.21 -3.53
CA ALA A 124 -9.61 4.07 -3.98
C ALA A 124 -11.09 4.42 -4.09
N LYS A 125 -11.61 5.27 -3.19
CA LYS A 125 -13.01 5.73 -3.23
C LYS A 125 -13.29 6.59 -4.47
N ASP A 126 -12.40 7.51 -4.82
CA ASP A 126 -12.56 8.39 -5.99
C ASP A 126 -12.41 7.60 -7.29
N ILE A 127 -11.50 6.63 -7.31
CA ILE A 127 -11.36 5.67 -8.42
C ILE A 127 -12.65 4.86 -8.55
N ALA A 128 -13.16 4.26 -7.47
CA ALA A 128 -14.40 3.51 -7.47
C ALA A 128 -15.60 4.36 -7.94
N ALA A 129 -15.66 5.64 -7.55
CA ALA A 129 -16.66 6.59 -8.00
C ALA A 129 -16.64 6.80 -9.52
N ARG A 130 -15.45 7.04 -10.10
CA ARG A 130 -15.27 7.21 -11.55
C ARG A 130 -15.72 6.00 -12.35
N TYR A 131 -15.58 4.80 -11.82
CA TYR A 131 -16.02 3.55 -12.46
C TYR A 131 -17.43 3.09 -12.06
N GLY A 132 -18.19 3.90 -11.31
CA GLY A 132 -19.55 3.55 -10.91
C GLY A 132 -19.65 2.38 -9.93
N LEU A 133 -18.55 2.03 -9.24
CA LEU A 133 -18.48 0.92 -8.28
C LEU A 133 -19.02 1.30 -6.88
N LEU A 134 -19.43 2.56 -6.68
CA LEU A 134 -20.05 2.98 -5.44
C LEU A 134 -21.46 2.40 -5.34
N CYS A 135 -21.69 1.56 -4.32
CA CYS A 135 -23.02 1.08 -3.99
C CYS A 135 -23.92 2.27 -3.63
N ARG A 136 -24.86 2.61 -4.51
CA ARG A 136 -26.02 3.45 -4.18
C ARG A 136 -27.18 2.50 -3.95
N LEU A 137 -27.60 2.35 -2.70
CA LEU A 137 -28.88 1.71 -2.44
C LEU A 137 -29.98 2.59 -3.06
N PRO A 138 -30.96 2.03 -3.78
CA PRO A 138 -32.12 2.79 -4.19
C PRO A 138 -32.82 3.30 -2.93
N VAL A 139 -33.02 4.62 -2.87
CA VAL A 139 -33.91 5.23 -1.88
C VAL A 139 -35.31 4.76 -2.29
N HIS A 140 -35.96 3.95 -1.46
CA HIS A 140 -37.38 3.69 -1.64
C HIS A 140 -38.12 5.01 -1.42
N GLU A 141 -38.59 5.63 -2.50
CA GLU A 141 -39.62 6.65 -2.42
C GLU A 141 -40.93 5.93 -2.10
N ASP A 142 -41.39 6.03 -0.86
CA ASP A 142 -42.74 5.64 -0.47
C ASP A 142 -43.74 6.60 -1.15
N SER A 143 -44.14 6.27 -2.37
CA SER A 143 -45.29 6.87 -3.05
C SER A 143 -46.51 5.98 -2.82
N GLY A 144 -47.45 6.44 -1.99
CA GLY A 144 -48.69 5.70 -1.73
C GLY A 144 -49.67 6.45 -0.84
N THR A 145 -50.13 7.61 -1.30
CA THR A 145 -51.34 8.29 -0.83
C THR A 145 -52.53 7.33 -0.83
N MET A 146 -53.11 7.06 0.34
CA MET A 146 -54.45 6.47 0.46
C MET A 146 -55.45 7.62 0.46
N GLU A 147 -56.13 7.82 -0.67
CA GLU A 147 -57.42 8.52 -0.71
C GLU A 147 -58.48 7.62 -0.08
N GLU A 148 -58.92 7.93 1.13
CA GLU A 148 -60.18 7.40 1.66
C GLU A 148 -61.34 8.19 1.05
N LYS A 149 -62.10 7.53 0.16
CA LYS A 149 -63.41 7.97 -0.30
C LYS A 149 -64.43 7.80 0.82
N GLU A 150 -65.11 8.88 1.19
CA GLU A 150 -66.47 8.86 1.74
C GLU A 150 -67.42 8.16 0.74
N GLU A 151 -68.26 7.25 1.23
CA GLU A 151 -69.70 7.17 0.86
C GLU A 151 -70.45 6.11 1.70
N GLY A 152 -71.38 6.61 2.54
CA GLY A 152 -72.75 6.08 2.73
C GLY A 152 -73.00 4.70 3.35
N LEU A 153 -73.40 4.66 4.62
CA LEU A 153 -74.81 4.52 5.05
C LEU A 153 -74.98 4.82 6.55
#